data_AF-A0A7Y5VQ15-F1
#
_entry.id   AF-A0A7Y5VQ15-F1
#
_cell.length_a   1.000
_cell.length_b   1.000
_cell.length_c   1.000
_cell.angle_alpha   90.00
_cell.angle_beta   90.00
_cell.angle_gamma   90.00
#
_symmetry.space_group_name_H-M   'P 1'
#
loop_
_entity.id
_entity.type
_entity.pdbx_description
1 polymer ?
#
loop_
_entity_poly.entity_id
_entity_poly.type
_entity_poly.pdbx_seq_one_letter_code
_entity_poly.pdbx_strand_id
1 'polypeptide(L)'
;IPWLASVGFPELVTVRRREMPGVKMKETLGQSCVRLKVLPAMAFGQKQCSMKFKRDPQNDYVKRLPWAKAEWAAGRRIIKIIGYDAAEKHRLRGTAGNAWEDKRFRLWYPLVDWGMDRAACINLIADAGLPVPRKSACTFCPANTIEEWEHLRDKYPHLYRFALSIEAGARITNPDIIGLMRRGKAGERSLVVWDQQVKECLCQPD
;
A
#
# COMPACT_ATOMS: atom_id res chain seq x y z
N ILE A 1 8.41 5.30 -25.13
CA ILE A 1 8.38 3.94 -24.52
C ILE A 1 8.56 4.11 -23.02
N PRO A 2 7.77 3.47 -22.15
CA PRO A 2 7.98 3.53 -20.69
C PRO A 2 9.40 3.09 -20.33
N TRP A 3 10.05 3.78 -19.38
CA TRP A 3 11.49 3.57 -19.07
C TRP A 3 11.87 2.09 -18.83
N LEU A 4 11.04 1.36 -18.10
CA LEU A 4 11.26 -0.07 -17.83
C LEU A 4 11.37 -0.88 -19.14
N ALA A 5 10.48 -0.65 -20.10
CA ALA A 5 10.52 -1.34 -21.38
C ALA A 5 11.76 -0.91 -22.22
N SER A 6 12.19 0.35 -22.14
CA SER A 6 13.39 0.80 -22.87
C SER A 6 14.70 0.20 -22.36
N VAL A 7 14.73 -0.27 -21.12
CA VAL A 7 15.89 -0.97 -20.54
C VAL A 7 15.75 -2.49 -20.57
N GLY A 8 14.78 -3.02 -21.32
CA GLY A 8 14.54 -4.47 -21.44
C GLY A 8 13.97 -5.12 -20.19
N PHE A 9 13.38 -4.33 -19.27
CA PHE A 9 12.72 -4.89 -18.09
C PHE A 9 11.45 -5.66 -18.51
N PRO A 10 11.14 -6.81 -17.87
CA PRO A 10 9.94 -7.57 -18.17
C PRO A 10 8.65 -6.77 -18.03
N GLU A 11 7.61 -7.16 -18.77
CA GLU A 11 6.30 -6.52 -18.70
C GLU A 11 5.75 -6.49 -17.26
N LEU A 12 5.24 -5.34 -16.84
CA LEU A 12 4.59 -5.17 -15.55
C LEU A 12 3.24 -5.87 -15.53
N VAL A 13 3.12 -6.91 -14.72
CA VAL A 13 1.85 -7.63 -14.56
C VAL A 13 1.04 -7.06 -13.41
N THR A 14 -0.15 -6.55 -13.72
CA THR A 14 -1.12 -6.12 -12.72
C THR A 14 -2.02 -7.28 -12.32
N VAL A 15 -2.04 -7.61 -11.04
CA VAL A 15 -2.87 -8.69 -10.47
C VAL A 15 -3.94 -8.10 -9.55
N ARG A 16 -5.16 -8.67 -9.59
CA ARG A 16 -6.25 -8.22 -8.72
C ARG A 16 -6.92 -9.38 -8.00
N ARG A 17 -7.32 -9.15 -6.75
CA ARG A 17 -8.03 -10.15 -5.96
C ARG A 17 -9.29 -10.69 -6.65
N ARG A 18 -10.03 -9.83 -7.34
CA ARG A 18 -11.26 -10.20 -8.06
C ARG A 18 -11.05 -11.17 -9.23
N GLU A 19 -9.81 -11.28 -9.72
CA GLU A 19 -9.41 -12.15 -10.82
C GLU A 19 -8.89 -13.51 -10.31
N MET A 20 -8.72 -13.68 -9.00
CA MET A 20 -8.25 -14.93 -8.41
C MET A 20 -9.32 -16.04 -8.51
N PRO A 21 -8.94 -17.28 -8.83
CA PRO A 21 -9.85 -18.42 -8.83
C PRO A 21 -10.53 -18.61 -7.46
N GLY A 22 -11.82 -18.96 -7.47
CA GLY A 22 -12.59 -19.23 -6.26
C GLY A 22 -13.04 -18.01 -5.45
N VAL A 23 -12.61 -16.78 -5.81
CA VAL A 23 -13.09 -15.56 -5.17
C VAL A 23 -14.51 -15.25 -5.62
N LYS A 24 -15.48 -15.54 -4.74
CA LYS A 24 -16.91 -15.24 -4.96
C LYS A 24 -17.20 -13.74 -4.91
N MET A 25 -16.72 -13.05 -3.87
CA MET A 25 -16.89 -11.61 -3.70
C MET A 25 -15.76 -10.85 -4.39
N LYS A 26 -16.08 -10.28 -5.56
CA LYS A 26 -15.15 -9.61 -6.50
C LYS A 26 -14.91 -8.11 -6.21
N GLU A 27 -15.15 -7.70 -4.98
CA GLU A 27 -15.01 -6.32 -4.54
C GLU A 27 -13.55 -5.86 -4.42
N THR A 28 -13.33 -4.56 -4.63
CA THR A 28 -12.12 -3.85 -4.19
C THR A 28 -12.15 -3.63 -2.67
N LEU A 29 -11.01 -3.24 -2.10
CA LEU A 29 -10.94 -2.88 -0.68
C LEU A 29 -11.95 -1.76 -0.34
N GLY A 30 -12.03 -0.72 -1.17
CA GLY A 30 -12.96 0.40 -0.96
C GLY A 30 -14.42 -0.04 -1.01
N GLN A 31 -14.80 -0.88 -1.97
CA GLN A 31 -16.15 -1.45 -2.05
C GLN A 31 -16.51 -2.26 -0.81
N SER A 32 -15.59 -3.12 -0.33
CA SER A 32 -15.81 -3.88 0.89
C SER A 32 -15.94 -2.97 2.12
N CYS A 33 -15.16 -1.89 2.23
CA CYS A 33 -15.26 -0.90 3.31
C CYS A 33 -16.65 -0.24 3.34
N VAL A 34 -17.14 0.22 2.17
CA VAL A 34 -18.47 0.84 2.04
C VAL A 34 -19.59 -0.15 2.41
N ARG A 35 -19.60 -1.35 1.81
CA ARG A 35 -20.65 -2.34 2.05
C ARG A 35 -20.72 -2.79 3.51
N LEU A 36 -19.56 -3.03 4.12
CA LEU A 36 -19.47 -3.50 5.50
C LEU A 36 -19.57 -2.35 6.53
N LYS A 37 -19.56 -1.09 6.08
CA LYS A 37 -19.50 0.10 6.93
C LYS A 37 -18.31 0.04 7.90
N VAL A 38 -17.12 -0.26 7.37
CA VAL A 38 -15.87 -0.36 8.15
C VAL A 38 -14.72 0.38 7.48
N LEU A 39 -13.78 0.87 8.28
CA LEU A 39 -12.50 1.38 7.79
C LEU A 39 -11.57 0.24 7.32
N PRO A 40 -10.51 0.54 6.56
CA PRO A 40 -9.48 -0.44 6.26
C PRO A 40 -8.87 -1.01 7.53
N ALA A 41 -8.50 -2.30 7.51
CA ALA A 41 -7.86 -3.00 8.62
C ALA A 41 -6.68 -2.22 9.26
N MET A 42 -5.94 -1.44 8.47
CA MET A 42 -4.82 -0.64 8.95
C MET A 42 -5.25 0.42 9.99
N ALA A 43 -6.49 0.93 9.92
CA ALA A 43 -7.02 1.90 10.89
C ALA A 43 -7.16 1.29 12.29
N PHE A 44 -7.28 -0.04 12.34
CA PHE A 44 -7.34 -0.84 13.57
C PHE A 44 -5.97 -1.44 13.94
N GLY A 45 -4.87 -0.97 13.33
CA GLY A 45 -3.52 -1.51 13.55
C GLY A 45 -3.27 -2.87 12.89
N GLN A 46 -4.17 -3.33 12.04
CA GLN A 46 -4.13 -4.66 11.45
C GLN A 46 -3.60 -4.67 10.01
N LYS A 47 -3.07 -5.82 9.56
CA LYS A 47 -2.42 -5.97 8.24
C LYS A 47 -3.29 -6.65 7.18
N GLN A 48 -4.55 -7.00 7.47
CA GLN A 48 -5.35 -7.84 6.57
C GLN A 48 -5.60 -7.19 5.20
N CYS A 49 -5.72 -5.87 5.11
CA CYS A 49 -5.91 -5.20 3.81
C CYS A 49 -4.74 -5.45 2.86
N SER A 50 -3.49 -5.29 3.32
CA SER A 50 -2.29 -5.57 2.54
C SER A 50 -2.15 -7.05 2.20
N MET A 51 -2.48 -7.95 3.13
CA MET A 51 -2.46 -9.39 2.85
C MET A 51 -3.46 -9.74 1.73
N LYS A 52 -4.74 -9.41 1.95
CA LYS A 52 -5.86 -9.79 1.08
C LYS A 52 -5.82 -9.14 -0.30
N PHE A 53 -5.41 -7.88 -0.39
CA PHE A 53 -5.51 -7.09 -1.63
C PHE A 53 -4.16 -6.79 -2.31
N LYS A 54 -3.03 -7.12 -1.68
CA LYS A 54 -1.69 -6.97 -2.30
C LYS A 54 -0.97 -8.31 -2.39
N ARG A 55 -0.72 -8.97 -1.26
CA ARG A 55 0.07 -10.20 -1.20
C ARG A 55 -0.63 -11.38 -1.87
N ASP A 56 -1.86 -11.67 -1.49
CA ASP A 56 -2.54 -12.89 -1.91
C ASP A 56 -2.76 -12.93 -3.44
N PRO A 57 -3.13 -11.83 -4.13
CA PRO A 57 -3.21 -11.80 -5.60
C PRO A 57 -1.85 -12.04 -6.29
N GLN A 58 -0.75 -11.53 -5.73
CA GLN A 58 0.60 -11.78 -6.26
C GLN A 58 0.97 -13.26 -6.09
N ASN A 59 0.68 -13.83 -4.92
CA ASN A 59 0.97 -15.24 -4.64
C ASN A 59 0.14 -16.18 -5.53
N ASP A 60 -1.15 -15.89 -5.74
CA ASP A 60 -1.99 -16.64 -6.68
C ASP A 60 -1.44 -16.60 -8.10
N TYR A 61 -1.03 -15.43 -8.58
CA TYR A 61 -0.46 -15.27 -9.90
C TYR A 61 0.80 -16.12 -10.07
N VAL A 62 1.79 -15.97 -9.17
CA VAL A 62 3.05 -16.73 -9.25
C VAL A 62 2.79 -18.23 -9.13
N LYS A 63 1.83 -18.65 -8.30
CA LYS A 63 1.45 -20.06 -8.13
C LYS A 63 1.01 -20.73 -9.43
N ARG A 64 0.50 -19.96 -10.39
CA ARG A 64 -0.01 -20.48 -11.67
C ARG A 64 1.04 -20.52 -12.77
N LEU A 65 2.16 -19.82 -12.62
CA LEU A 65 3.21 -19.75 -13.63
C LEU A 65 3.93 -21.09 -13.81
N PRO A 66 4.07 -21.63 -15.04
CA PRO A 66 4.76 -22.89 -15.27
C PRO A 66 6.20 -22.91 -14.77
N TRP A 67 6.97 -21.85 -15.04
CA TRP A 67 8.37 -21.76 -14.59
C TRP A 67 8.48 -21.76 -13.05
N ALA A 68 7.56 -21.08 -12.35
CA ALA A 68 7.58 -21.04 -10.89
C ALA A 68 7.29 -22.42 -10.30
N LYS A 69 6.36 -23.18 -10.90
CA LYS A 69 6.07 -24.56 -10.51
C LYS A 69 7.28 -25.47 -10.75
N ALA A 70 7.98 -25.30 -11.87
CA ALA A 70 9.19 -26.06 -12.19
C ALA A 70 10.31 -25.81 -11.17
N GLU A 71 10.54 -24.55 -10.79
CA GLU A 71 11.49 -24.19 -9.73
C GLU A 71 11.18 -24.89 -8.41
N TRP A 72 9.92 -24.84 -7.97
CA TRP A 72 9.50 -25.49 -6.73
C TRP A 72 9.53 -27.02 -6.79
N ALA A 73 9.20 -27.61 -7.94
CA ALA A 73 9.29 -29.07 -8.13
C ALA A 73 10.75 -29.55 -8.06
N ALA A 74 11.70 -28.72 -8.49
CA ALA A 74 13.13 -28.98 -8.35
C ALA A 74 13.69 -28.62 -6.95
N GLY A 75 12.84 -28.33 -5.97
CA GLY A 75 13.25 -27.99 -4.60
C GLY A 75 13.88 -26.60 -4.44
N ARG A 76 13.86 -25.76 -5.49
CA ARG A 76 14.41 -24.40 -5.45
C ARG A 76 13.39 -23.39 -4.95
N ARG A 77 13.90 -22.29 -4.40
CA ARG A 77 13.10 -21.14 -3.94
C ARG A 77 13.31 -19.96 -4.88
N ILE A 78 12.22 -19.31 -5.24
CA ILE A 78 12.22 -18.10 -6.08
C ILE A 78 12.69 -16.91 -5.24
N ILE A 79 13.53 -16.03 -5.79
CA ILE A 79 13.93 -14.80 -5.10
C ILE A 79 12.80 -13.78 -5.17
N LYS A 80 12.30 -13.34 -4.01
CA LYS A 80 11.30 -12.28 -3.88
C LYS A 80 12.00 -11.00 -3.42
N ILE A 81 12.14 -10.06 -4.35
CA ILE A 81 12.85 -8.80 -4.16
C ILE A 81 11.92 -7.78 -3.49
N ILE A 82 12.37 -7.15 -2.40
CA ILE A 82 11.62 -6.15 -1.64
C ILE A 82 12.48 -4.90 -1.47
N GLY A 83 12.00 -3.76 -1.98
CA GLY A 83 12.71 -2.48 -1.91
C GLY A 83 12.43 -1.71 -0.60
N TYR A 84 12.85 -2.25 0.54
CA TYR A 84 13.01 -1.43 1.76
C TYR A 84 14.35 -0.73 1.71
N ASP A 85 14.38 0.57 2.00
CA ASP A 85 15.63 1.33 2.03
C ASP A 85 16.48 1.00 3.26
N ALA A 86 17.75 1.41 3.24
CA ALA A 86 18.74 1.09 4.26
C ALA A 86 18.42 1.66 5.65
N ALA A 87 17.53 2.65 5.79
CA ALA A 87 17.05 3.13 7.08
C ALA A 87 15.89 2.28 7.64
N GLU A 88 15.29 1.42 6.82
CA GLU A 88 14.17 0.54 7.19
C GLU A 88 14.60 -0.88 7.63
N LYS A 89 15.85 -1.06 8.10
CA LYS A 89 16.39 -2.38 8.53
C LYS A 89 15.51 -3.11 9.54
N HIS A 90 14.82 -2.38 10.43
CA HIS A 90 13.89 -2.95 11.39
C HIS A 90 12.69 -3.69 10.76
N ARG A 91 12.44 -3.50 9.45
CA ARG A 91 11.36 -4.15 8.69
C ARG A 91 11.80 -5.43 8.00
N LEU A 92 13.09 -5.72 7.98
CA LEU A 92 13.67 -6.93 7.39
C LEU A 92 13.09 -8.17 8.06
N ARG A 93 12.89 -9.21 7.26
CA ARG A 93 12.50 -10.53 7.75
C ARG A 93 13.34 -11.59 7.08
N GLY A 94 13.80 -12.56 7.87
CA GLY A 94 14.48 -13.76 7.35
C GLY A 94 13.52 -14.69 6.61
N THR A 95 12.22 -14.62 6.88
CA THR A 95 11.17 -15.40 6.21
C THR A 95 9.96 -14.52 5.88
N ALA A 96 9.09 -14.98 4.98
CA ALA A 96 7.86 -14.27 4.64
C ALA A 96 6.82 -14.32 5.78
N GLY A 97 6.98 -15.24 6.72
CA GLY A 97 6.16 -15.37 7.93
C GLY A 97 4.91 -16.22 7.71
N ASN A 98 4.94 -17.10 6.71
CA ASN A 98 3.96 -18.18 6.57
C ASN A 98 4.59 -19.36 5.82
N ALA A 99 4.21 -20.57 6.23
CA ALA A 99 4.82 -21.80 5.73
C ALA A 99 4.73 -22.00 4.21
N TRP A 100 3.71 -21.45 3.56
CA TRP A 100 3.57 -21.57 2.10
C TRP A 100 4.62 -20.74 1.37
N GLU A 101 4.78 -19.46 1.75
CA GLU A 101 5.79 -18.57 1.17
C GLU A 101 7.21 -18.98 1.59
N ASP A 102 7.44 -19.36 2.84
CA ASP A 102 8.77 -19.69 3.37
C ASP A 102 9.41 -20.89 2.65
N LYS A 103 8.58 -21.83 2.18
CA LYS A 103 9.01 -22.98 1.37
C LYS A 103 9.28 -22.64 -0.10
N ARG A 104 8.78 -21.49 -0.59
CA ARG A 104 8.74 -21.16 -2.04
C ARG A 104 9.55 -19.94 -2.42
N PHE A 105 9.81 -19.07 -1.46
CA PHE A 105 10.51 -17.82 -1.66
C PHE A 105 11.70 -17.67 -0.73
N ARG A 106 12.74 -17.04 -1.25
CA ARG A 106 13.81 -16.41 -0.47
C ARG A 106 13.66 -14.90 -0.62
N LEU A 107 13.64 -14.16 0.48
CA LEU A 107 13.54 -12.71 0.43
C LEU A 107 14.91 -12.10 0.14
N TRP A 108 14.95 -11.05 -0.68
CA TRP A 108 16.15 -10.25 -0.94
C TRP A 108 15.83 -8.76 -0.84
N TYR A 109 16.71 -8.00 -0.18
CA TYR A 109 16.52 -6.58 0.16
C TYR A 109 17.68 -5.74 -0.42
N PRO A 110 17.73 -5.56 -1.75
CA PRO A 110 18.90 -5.00 -2.43
C PRO A 110 19.29 -3.61 -1.93
N LEU A 111 18.32 -2.72 -1.69
CA LEU A 111 18.61 -1.36 -1.23
C LEU A 111 19.25 -1.33 0.16
N VAL A 112 18.93 -2.30 1.02
CA VAL A 112 19.61 -2.46 2.31
C VAL A 112 21.04 -2.97 2.10
N ASP A 113 21.20 -3.99 1.26
CA ASP A 113 22.53 -4.58 0.97
C ASP A 113 23.47 -3.54 0.32
N TRP A 114 22.92 -2.63 -0.50
CA TRP A 114 23.65 -1.55 -1.15
C TRP A 114 23.81 -0.29 -0.27
N GLY A 115 23.27 -0.29 0.95
CA GLY A 115 23.34 0.87 1.84
C GLY A 115 22.57 2.10 1.33
N MET A 116 21.61 1.91 0.43
CA MET A 116 20.82 3.00 -0.16
C MET A 116 19.64 3.37 0.74
N ASP A 117 19.72 4.55 1.36
CA ASP A 117 18.59 5.14 2.05
C ASP A 117 17.60 5.81 1.08
N ARG A 118 16.55 6.44 1.63
CA ARG A 118 15.53 7.11 0.82
C ARG A 118 16.12 8.26 -0.03
N ALA A 119 17.08 9.02 0.48
CA ALA A 119 17.68 10.13 -0.26
C ALA A 119 18.53 9.61 -1.42
N ALA A 120 19.33 8.57 -1.20
CA ALA A 120 20.09 7.90 -2.24
C ALA A 120 19.18 7.34 -3.35
N CYS A 121 18.03 6.75 -2.98
CA CYS A 121 17.04 6.30 -3.97
C CYS A 121 16.44 7.44 -4.79
N ILE A 122 16.14 8.58 -4.15
CA ILE A 122 15.60 9.77 -4.84
C ILE A 122 16.64 10.32 -5.82
N ASN A 123 17.89 10.48 -5.38
CA ASN A 123 18.97 10.97 -6.21
C ASN A 123 19.22 10.04 -7.40
N LEU A 124 19.28 8.72 -7.19
CA LEU A 124 19.45 7.76 -8.29
C LEU A 124 18.37 7.89 -9.36
N ILE A 125 17.10 8.09 -8.96
CA ILE A 125 15.99 8.27 -9.91
C ILE A 125 16.14 9.61 -10.65
N ALA A 126 16.49 10.69 -9.94
CA ALA A 126 16.69 12.01 -10.53
C ALA A 126 17.89 12.05 -11.50
N ASP A 127 19.02 11.44 -11.13
CA ASP A 127 20.24 11.34 -11.95
C ASP A 127 19.99 10.54 -13.23
N ALA A 128 19.07 9.58 -13.19
CA ALA A 128 18.59 8.85 -14.38
C ALA A 128 17.61 9.66 -15.24
N GLY A 129 17.31 10.91 -14.88
CA GLY A 129 16.35 11.78 -15.58
C GLY A 129 14.89 11.34 -15.42
N LEU A 130 14.58 10.55 -14.39
CA LEU A 130 13.24 10.00 -14.17
C LEU A 130 12.44 10.81 -13.15
N PRO A 131 11.11 10.86 -13.27
CA PRO A 131 10.27 11.49 -12.28
C PRO A 131 10.32 10.72 -10.95
N VAL A 132 10.72 11.40 -9.88
CA VAL A 132 10.76 10.84 -8.53
C VAL A 132 9.32 10.54 -8.06
N PRO A 133 8.97 9.27 -7.77
CA PRO A 133 7.62 8.93 -7.40
C PRO A 133 7.29 9.41 -5.97
N ARG A 134 6.06 9.89 -5.78
CA ARG A 134 5.49 10.08 -4.44
C ARG A 134 5.31 8.72 -3.74
N LYS A 135 5.21 8.74 -2.42
CA LYS A 135 4.92 7.54 -1.64
C LYS A 135 3.59 6.92 -2.10
N SER A 136 3.62 5.60 -2.31
CA SER A 136 2.49 4.83 -2.82
C SER A 136 1.64 4.27 -1.68
N ALA A 137 0.66 5.06 -1.20
CA ALA A 137 -0.37 4.61 -0.27
C ALA A 137 -1.74 4.47 -0.97
N CYS A 138 -2.66 3.68 -0.40
CA CYS A 138 -4.05 3.72 -0.88
C CYS A 138 -4.65 5.10 -0.55
N THR A 139 -5.56 5.59 -1.40
CA THR A 139 -6.16 6.94 -1.26
C THR A 139 -6.98 7.13 0.02
N PHE A 140 -7.38 6.04 0.66
CA PHE A 140 -8.11 6.02 1.94
C PHE A 140 -7.31 5.25 3.01
N CYS A 141 -5.98 5.25 2.92
CA CYS A 141 -5.10 4.59 3.88
C CYS A 141 -4.85 5.51 5.09
N PRO A 142 -4.96 5.00 6.34
CA PRO A 142 -4.59 5.77 7.52
C PRO A 142 -3.09 6.02 7.69
N ALA A 143 -2.28 5.60 6.72
CA ALA A 143 -0.84 5.87 6.70
C ALA A 143 -0.48 7.11 5.86
N ASN A 144 -1.47 7.81 5.26
CA ASN A 144 -1.25 9.06 4.56
C ASN A 144 -0.77 10.15 5.53
N THR A 145 0.23 10.95 5.14
CA THR A 145 0.64 12.17 5.85
C THR A 145 -0.35 13.30 5.58
N ILE A 146 -0.21 14.41 6.30
CA ILE A 146 -1.02 15.61 6.08
C ILE A 146 -0.81 16.12 4.65
N GLU A 147 0.44 16.20 4.19
CA GLU A 147 0.77 16.66 2.84
C GLU A 147 0.21 15.72 1.75
N GLU A 148 0.12 14.42 2.03
CA GLU A 148 -0.53 13.46 1.14
C GLU A 148 -2.06 13.65 1.11
N TRP A 149 -2.68 13.99 2.24
CA TRP A 149 -4.11 14.33 2.31
C TRP A 149 -4.43 15.64 1.59
N GLU A 150 -3.66 16.69 1.82
CA GLU A 150 -3.78 17.97 1.10
C GLU A 150 -3.60 17.77 -0.41
N HIS A 151 -2.59 16.99 -0.81
CA HIS A 151 -2.39 16.67 -2.22
C HIS A 151 -3.60 15.93 -2.83
N LEU A 152 -4.17 14.95 -2.11
CA LEU A 152 -5.39 14.27 -2.56
C LEU A 152 -6.57 15.24 -2.64
N ARG A 153 -6.76 16.12 -1.65
CA ARG A 153 -7.81 17.14 -1.64
C ARG A 153 -7.70 18.06 -2.87
N ASP A 154 -6.51 18.57 -3.14
CA ASP A 154 -6.30 19.64 -4.11
C ASP A 154 -6.16 19.11 -5.55
N LYS A 155 -5.54 17.94 -5.74
CA LYS A 155 -5.27 17.38 -7.07
C LYS A 155 -6.23 16.25 -7.47
N TYR A 156 -6.83 15.56 -6.49
CA TYR A 156 -7.72 14.42 -6.74
C TYR A 156 -8.97 14.47 -5.86
N PRO A 157 -9.77 15.56 -5.94
CA PRO A 157 -10.88 15.80 -5.01
C PRO A 157 -11.92 14.67 -4.98
N HIS A 158 -12.09 13.93 -6.08
CA HIS A 158 -12.97 12.77 -6.12
C HIS A 158 -12.47 11.60 -5.26
N LEU A 159 -11.15 11.34 -5.25
CA LEU A 159 -10.54 10.31 -4.39
C LEU A 159 -10.57 10.73 -2.92
N TYR A 160 -10.35 12.02 -2.65
CA TYR A 160 -10.45 12.59 -1.32
C TYR A 160 -11.87 12.49 -0.77
N ARG A 161 -12.88 12.91 -1.54
CA ARG A 161 -14.31 12.75 -1.17
C ARG A 161 -14.69 11.30 -0.95
N PHE A 162 -14.13 10.37 -1.73
CA PHE A 162 -14.35 8.95 -1.51
C PHE A 162 -13.77 8.49 -0.16
N ALA A 163 -12.56 8.93 0.22
CA ALA A 163 -12.00 8.65 1.54
C ALA A 163 -12.87 9.19 2.68
N LEU A 164 -13.36 10.44 2.55
CA LEU A 164 -14.32 11.03 3.49
C LEU A 164 -15.61 10.19 3.60
N SER A 165 -16.17 9.75 2.46
CA SER A 165 -17.39 8.92 2.47
C SER A 165 -17.18 7.56 3.14
N ILE A 166 -15.98 6.98 3.01
CA ILE A 166 -15.64 5.72 3.70
C ILE A 166 -15.63 5.95 5.21
N GLU A 167 -15.01 7.04 5.68
CA GLU A 167 -14.95 7.31 7.12
C GLU A 167 -16.30 7.70 7.70
N ALA A 168 -17.02 8.64 7.07
CA ALA A 168 -18.34 9.06 7.50
C ALA A 168 -19.38 7.92 7.50
N GLY A 169 -19.24 6.96 6.57
CA GLY A 169 -20.11 5.79 6.48
C GLY A 169 -19.71 4.63 7.40
N ALA A 170 -18.54 4.69 8.04
CA ALA A 170 -18.05 3.60 8.88
C ALA A 170 -18.66 3.62 10.28
N ARG A 171 -19.00 2.43 10.79
CA ARG A 171 -19.40 2.24 12.19
C ARG A 171 -18.13 2.10 13.04
N ILE A 172 -17.71 3.19 13.67
CA ILE A 172 -16.51 3.26 14.49
C ILE A 172 -16.92 3.19 15.97
N THR A 173 -16.31 2.29 16.73
CA THR A 173 -16.61 2.07 18.16
C THR A 173 -15.84 3.02 19.08
N ASN A 174 -14.70 3.54 18.64
CA ASN A 174 -13.90 4.52 19.39
C ASN A 174 -13.24 5.52 18.42
N PRO A 175 -13.93 6.64 18.10
CA PRO A 175 -13.48 7.61 17.10
C PRO A 175 -12.21 8.37 17.50
N ASP A 176 -11.87 8.38 18.79
CA ASP A 176 -10.66 9.05 19.28
C ASP A 176 -9.38 8.32 18.87
N ILE A 177 -9.47 7.00 18.67
CA ILE A 177 -8.32 6.15 18.34
C ILE A 177 -8.40 5.49 16.97
N ILE A 178 -9.55 5.53 16.29
CA ILE A 178 -9.78 4.91 14.98
C ILE A 178 -10.24 5.97 13.98
N GLY A 179 -9.49 6.08 12.88
CA GLY A 179 -9.84 6.93 11.74
C GLY A 179 -8.79 6.84 10.63
N LEU A 180 -8.97 7.64 9.58
CA LEU A 180 -8.13 7.69 8.40
C LEU A 180 -6.98 8.68 8.51
N MET A 181 -6.88 9.48 9.58
CA MET A 181 -5.69 10.29 9.82
C MET A 181 -4.58 9.44 10.45
N ARG A 182 -3.34 9.67 9.98
CA ARG A 182 -2.15 9.02 10.52
C ARG A 182 -1.88 9.57 11.92
N ARG A 183 -1.86 8.67 12.92
CA ARG A 183 -1.33 8.86 14.28
C ARG A 183 -1.18 10.33 14.72
N GLY A 184 -2.26 10.93 15.24
CA GLY A 184 -2.24 12.12 16.10
C GLY A 184 -2.54 11.76 17.57
N LYS A 185 -2.80 12.78 18.40
CA LYS A 185 -3.36 12.58 19.75
C LYS A 185 -4.72 11.87 19.65
N ALA A 186 -5.21 11.33 20.76
CA ALA A 186 -6.59 10.85 20.83
C ALA A 186 -7.54 11.99 20.41
N GLY A 187 -8.46 11.72 19.49
CA GLY A 187 -9.38 12.71 18.91
C GLY A 187 -8.94 13.30 17.56
N GLU A 188 -7.67 13.17 17.18
CA GLU A 188 -7.13 13.74 15.92
C GLU A 188 -7.05 12.70 14.79
N ARG A 189 -7.79 11.60 14.91
CA ARG A 189 -7.70 10.47 13.96
C ARG A 189 -8.75 10.50 12.87
N SER A 190 -9.77 11.34 12.98
CA SER A 190 -10.80 11.48 11.95
C SER A 190 -10.36 12.43 10.86
N LEU A 191 -10.39 11.93 9.62
CA LEU A 191 -10.22 12.73 8.41
C LEU A 191 -11.42 13.67 8.18
N VAL A 192 -12.62 13.26 8.56
CA VAL A 192 -13.84 14.08 8.48
C VAL A 192 -13.75 15.28 9.42
N VAL A 193 -13.30 15.09 10.66
CA VAL A 193 -13.08 16.19 11.60
C VAL A 193 -11.99 17.13 11.09
N TRP A 194 -10.88 16.57 10.57
CA TRP A 194 -9.82 17.38 9.98
C TRP A 194 -10.31 18.22 8.78
N ASP A 195 -11.12 17.64 7.89
CA ASP A 195 -11.72 18.35 6.75
C ASP A 195 -12.62 19.52 7.19
N GLN A 196 -13.38 19.35 8.27
CA GLN A 196 -14.20 20.42 8.87
C GLN A 196 -13.33 21.55 9.40
N GLN A 197 -12.30 21.23 10.18
CA GLN A 197 -11.36 22.22 10.73
C GLN A 197 -10.66 23.02 9.63
N VAL A 198 -10.21 22.35 8.57
CA VAL A 198 -9.60 23.01 7.40
C VAL A 198 -10.58 23.99 6.76
N LYS A 199 -11.84 23.59 6.57
CA LYS A 199 -12.86 24.46 5.98
C LYS A 199 -13.18 25.66 6.87
N GLU A 200 -13.24 25.47 8.17
CA GLU A 200 -13.44 26.55 9.14
C GLU A 200 -12.29 27.56 9.09
N CYS A 201 -11.03 27.09 9.09
CA CYS A 201 -9.87 27.97 8.95
C CYS A 201 -9.85 28.74 7.61
N LEU A 202 -10.27 28.12 6.51
CA LEU A 202 -10.35 28.79 5.20
C LEU A 202 -11.51 29.79 5.10
N CYS A 203 -12.49 29.71 6.00
CA CYS A 203 -13.67 30.60 6.03
C CYS A 203 -13.54 31.75 7.03
N GLN A 204 -12.44 31.86 7.78
CA GLN A 204 -12.17 33.00 8.65
C GLN A 204 -11.69 34.18 7.78
N PRO A 205 -12.36 35.36 7.82
CA PRO A 205 -11.84 36.55 7.15
C PRO A 205 -10.54 37.01 7.83
N ASP A 206 -9.57 37.46 7.02
CA ASP A 206 -8.32 38.10 7.48
C ASP A 206 -8.57 39.30 8.40
#